data_AF-A0A1F6FN69-F1
#
_entry.id   AF-A0A1F6FN69-F1
#
_cell.length_a   1.000
_cell.length_b   1.000
_cell.length_c   1.000
_cell.angle_alpha   90.00
_cell.angle_beta   90.00
_cell.angle_gamma   90.00
#
_symmetry.space_group_name_H-M   'P 1'
#
loop_
_entity.id
_entity.type
_entity.pdbx_description
1 polymer ?
#
loop_
_entity_poly.entity_id
_entity_poly.type
_entity_poly.pdbx_seq_one_letter_code
_entity_poly.pdbx_strand_id
1 'polypeptide(L)'
;MADILFLIIFINIILFLFNLIPIPPLDGSKILSSVLPRGLAFSYDRFRSYLEGNPFLGFGLVILFIILAGGTFFGFIQSLAHAIAGI
;
A
#
# COMPACT_ATOMS: atom_id res chain seq x y z
N MET A 1 28.20 1.31 -9.16
CA MET A 1 27.16 1.35 -10.22
C MET A 1 26.11 0.27 -10.00
N ALA A 2 26.49 -0.98 -9.75
CA ALA A 2 25.57 -2.05 -9.37
C ALA A 2 24.74 -1.71 -8.10
N ASP A 3 25.35 -1.04 -7.11
CA ASP A 3 24.67 -0.68 -5.85
C ASP A 3 23.54 0.33 -6.06
N ILE A 4 23.73 1.29 -6.99
CA ILE A 4 22.72 2.30 -7.32
C ILE A 4 21.55 1.64 -8.05
N LEU A 5 21.84 0.74 -8.99
CA LEU A 5 20.80 -0.01 -9.70
C LEU A 5 19.99 -0.89 -8.74
N PHE A 6 20.66 -1.57 -7.81
CA PHE A 6 20.01 -2.34 -6.76
C PHE A 6 19.10 -1.48 -5.89
N LEU A 7 19.59 -0.31 -5.44
CA LEU A 7 18.80 0.63 -4.65
C LEU A 7 17.54 1.10 -5.39
N ILE A 8 17.66 1.44 -6.68
CA ILE A 8 16.53 1.88 -7.50
C ILE A 8 15.48 0.78 -7.60
N ILE A 9 15.89 -0.46 -7.89
CA ILE A 9 14.97 -1.61 -7.99
C ILE A 9 14.28 -1.84 -6.65
N PHE A 10 15.04 -1.86 -5.56
CA PHE A 10 14.52 -2.07 -4.21
C PHE A 10 13.47 -1.03 -3.81
N ILE A 11 13.74 0.26 -4.05
CA ILE A 11 12.79 1.34 -3.77
C ILE A 11 11.51 1.18 -4.60
N ASN A 12 11.61 0.85 -5.90
CA ASN A 12 10.42 0.67 -6.74
C ASN A 12 9.55 -0.50 -6.29
N ILE A 13 10.17 -1.62 -5.88
CA ILE A 13 9.43 -2.78 -5.35
C ILE A 13 8.72 -2.39 -4.05
N ILE A 14 9.37 -1.68 -3.13
CA ILE A 14 8.74 -1.21 -1.90
C ILE A 14 7.58 -0.26 -2.21
N LEU A 15 7.77 0.71 -3.10
CA LEU A 15 6.72 1.66 -3.50
C LEU A 15 5.55 0.96 -4.18
N PHE A 16 5.82 -0.06 -4.99
CA PHE A 16 4.78 -0.89 -5.60
C PHE A 16 3.97 -1.63 -4.53
N LEU A 17 4.64 -2.34 -3.61
CA LEU A 17 3.97 -3.10 -2.56
C LEU A 17 3.20 -2.19 -1.59
N PHE A 18 3.75 -1.01 -1.29
CA PHE A 18 3.06 -0.01 -0.49
C PHE A 18 1.80 0.50 -1.19
N ASN A 19 1.86 0.76 -2.50
CA ASN A 19 0.69 1.18 -3.26
C ASN A 19 -0.36 0.09 -3.44
N LEU A 20 -0.10 -1.18 -3.14
CA LEU A 20 -1.12 -2.23 -3.14
C LEU A 20 -1.96 -2.28 -1.85
N ILE A 21 -1.58 -1.52 -0.82
CA ILE A 21 -2.31 -1.48 0.44
C ILE A 21 -3.68 -0.79 0.20
N PRO A 22 -4.81 -1.41 0.59
CA PRO A 22 -6.16 -0.90 0.29
C PRO A 22 -6.60 0.23 1.24
N ILE A 23 -5.78 1.28 1.40
CA ILE A 23 -6.02 2.43 2.28
C ILE A 23 -5.94 3.71 1.44
N PRO A 24 -7.01 4.51 1.30
CA PRO A 24 -6.93 5.83 0.65
C PRO A 24 -5.93 6.74 1.38
N PRO A 25 -5.06 7.50 0.67
CA PRO A 25 -5.04 7.80 -0.77
C PRO A 25 -4.21 6.84 -1.64
N LEU A 26 -3.74 5.70 -1.12
CA LEU A 26 -2.93 4.75 -1.87
C LEU A 26 -3.73 4.10 -3.00
N ASP A 27 -3.05 3.74 -4.09
CA ASP A 27 -3.71 3.26 -5.31
C ASP A 27 -4.43 1.91 -5.11
N GLY A 28 -4.02 1.11 -4.13
CA GLY A 28 -4.63 -0.16 -3.75
C GLY A 28 -6.08 0.00 -3.31
N SER A 29 -6.46 1.18 -2.81
CA SER A 29 -7.87 1.48 -2.54
C SER A 29 -8.74 1.46 -3.80
N LYS A 30 -8.22 1.96 -4.93
CA LYS A 30 -8.92 1.92 -6.23
C LYS A 30 -9.02 0.49 -6.75
N ILE A 31 -7.96 -0.29 -6.57
CA ILE A 31 -7.93 -1.71 -6.93
C ILE A 31 -8.98 -2.48 -6.13
N LEU A 32 -9.08 -2.24 -4.82
CA LEU A 32 -10.11 -2.89 -4.01
C LEU A 32 -11.51 -2.53 -4.50
N SER A 33 -11.76 -1.26 -4.82
CA SER A 33 -13.07 -0.83 -5.35
C SER A 33 -13.45 -1.55 -6.65
N SER A 34 -12.49 -1.78 -7.56
CA SER A 34 -12.76 -2.46 -8.83
C SER A 34 -12.99 -3.96 -8.69
N VAL A 35 -12.47 -4.58 -7.63
CA VAL A 35 -12.66 -6.02 -7.33
C VAL A 35 -13.97 -6.27 -6.57
N LEU A 36 -14.48 -5.28 -5.84
CA LEU A 36 -15.70 -5.43 -5.05
C LEU A 36 -16.96 -5.57 -5.93
N PRO A 37 -17.96 -6.37 -5.49
CA PRO A 37 -19.29 -6.39 -6.13
C PRO A 37 -19.92 -4.99 -6.15
N ARG A 38 -20.69 -4.67 -7.20
CA ARG A 38 -21.23 -3.32 -7.46
C ARG A 38 -21.82 -2.59 -6.25
N GLY A 39 -22.59 -3.28 -5.41
CA GLY A 39 -23.20 -2.67 -4.21
C GLY A 39 -22.19 -2.27 -3.13
N LEU A 40 -21.14 -3.08 -2.95
CA LEU A 40 -20.05 -2.80 -2.01
C LEU A 40 -19.09 -1.76 -2.59
N ALA A 41 -18.78 -1.85 -3.89
CA ALA A 41 -17.95 -0.88 -4.60
C ALA A 41 -18.52 0.55 -4.45
N PHE A 42 -19.82 0.74 -4.66
CA PHE A 42 -20.44 2.07 -4.51
C PHE A 42 -20.34 2.63 -3.07
N SER A 43 -20.51 1.77 -2.06
CA SER A 43 -20.37 2.19 -0.66
C SER A 43 -18.91 2.50 -0.30
N TYR A 44 -17.99 1.69 -0.79
CA TYR A 44 -16.55 1.89 -0.61
C TYR A 44 -16.05 3.14 -1.34
N ASP A 45 -16.50 3.41 -2.56
CA ASP A 45 -16.13 4.60 -3.34
C ASP A 45 -16.56 5.89 -2.65
N ARG A 46 -17.73 5.91 -1.99
CA ARG A 46 -18.15 7.06 -1.17
C ARG A 46 -17.21 7.28 0.02
N PHE A 47 -16.84 6.20 0.72
CA PHE A 47 -15.89 6.26 1.83
C PHE A 47 -14.50 6.72 1.37
N ARG A 48 -14.01 6.15 0.26
CA ARG A 48 -12.76 6.54 -0.39
C ARG A 48 -12.77 8.03 -0.77
N SER A 49 -13.84 8.50 -1.42
CA SER A 49 -13.97 9.91 -1.82
C SER A 49 -13.96 10.86 -0.63
N TYR A 50 -14.55 10.46 0.50
CA TYR A 50 -14.52 11.25 1.74
C TYR A 50 -13.11 11.38 2.32
N LEU A 51 -12.34 10.28 2.32
CA LEU A 51 -10.95 10.26 2.80
C LEU A 51 -10.00 11.00 1.85
N GLU A 52 -10.17 10.84 0.54
CA GLU A 52 -9.38 11.55 -0.47
C GLU A 52 -9.66 13.06 -0.47
N GLY A 53 -10.91 13.46 -0.20
CA GLY A 53 -11.28 14.87 -0.05
C GLY A 53 -10.68 15.54 1.20
N ASN A 54 -10.21 14.76 2.18
CA ASN A 54 -9.58 15.25 3.40
C ASN A 54 -8.15 14.69 3.52
N PRO A 55 -7.15 15.33 2.88
CA PRO A 55 -5.77 14.84 2.86
C PRO A 55 -5.21 14.55 4.26
N PHE A 56 -5.55 15.35 5.26
CA PHE A 56 -5.15 15.11 6.65
C PHE A 56 -5.67 13.78 7.21
N LEU A 57 -6.91 13.40 6.91
CA LEU A 57 -7.48 12.13 7.36
C LEU A 57 -6.88 10.96 6.58
N GLY A 58 -6.75 11.10 5.25
CA GLY A 58 -6.13 10.07 4.41
C GLY A 58 -4.69 9.78 4.83
N PHE A 59 -3.84 10.80 4.90
CA PHE A 59 -2.46 10.64 5.37
C PHE A 59 -2.40 10.22 6.85
N GLY A 60 -3.30 10.71 7.69
CA GLY A 60 -3.42 10.27 9.09
C GLY A 60 -3.67 8.77 9.22
N LEU A 61 -4.55 8.21 8.39
CA LEU A 61 -4.80 6.76 8.35
C LEU A 61 -3.59 5.97 7.84
N VAL A 62 -2.89 6.48 6.82
CA VAL A 62 -1.65 5.84 6.33
C VAL A 62 -0.59 5.83 7.43
N ILE A 63 -0.38 6.95 8.13
CA ILE A 63 0.58 7.03 9.22
C ILE A 63 0.18 6.10 10.37
N LEU A 64 -1.09 6.10 10.75
CA LEU A 64 -1.62 5.20 11.79
C LEU A 64 -1.37 3.73 11.40
N PHE A 65 -1.63 3.37 10.14
CA PHE A 65 -1.35 2.04 9.62
C PHE A 65 0.14 1.70 9.71
N ILE A 66 1.04 2.61 9.35
CA ILE A 66 2.49 2.39 9.46
C ILE A 66 2.91 2.19 10.92
N ILE A 67 2.35 2.94 11.86
CA ILE A 67 2.69 2.80 13.29
C ILE A 67 2.22 1.44 13.83
N LEU A 68 1.01 1.00 13.45
CA LEU A 68 0.42 -0.23 13.97
C LEU A 68 0.90 -1.49 13.25
N ALA A 69 1.00 -1.44 11.92
CA ALA A 69 1.24 -2.58 11.06
C ALA A 69 2.56 -2.51 10.30
N GLY A 70 3.31 -1.40 10.38
CA GLY A 70 4.57 -1.22 9.63
C GLY A 70 5.62 -2.27 9.99
N GLY A 71 5.71 -2.70 11.25
CA GLY A 71 6.60 -3.78 11.66
C GLY A 71 6.24 -5.12 10.99
N THR A 72 4.97 -5.50 11.03
CA THR A 72 4.46 -6.71 10.38
C THR A 72 4.60 -6.64 8.86
N PHE A 73 4.30 -5.48 8.27
CA PHE A 73 4.44 -5.24 6.84
C PHE A 73 5.90 -5.39 6.42
N PHE A 74 6.83 -4.74 7.10
CA PHE A 74 8.25 -4.85 6.79
C PHE A 74 8.76 -6.29 6.95
N GLY A 75 8.35 -7.00 8.01
CA GLY A 75 8.68 -8.41 8.19
C GLY A 75 8.14 -9.31 7.07
N PHE A 76 6.93 -9.03 6.57
CA PHE A 76 6.36 -9.73 5.42
C PHE A 76 7.15 -9.48 4.14
N ILE A 77 7.51 -8.21 3.87
CA ILE A 77 8.33 -7.83 2.71
C ILE A 77 9.70 -8.53 2.78
N GLN A 78 10.33 -8.54 3.95
CA GLN A 78 11.61 -9.23 4.17
C GLN A 78 11.48 -10.74 3.96
N SER A 79 10.38 -11.36 4.42
CA SER A 79 10.13 -12.80 4.23
C SER A 79 9.95 -13.15 2.75
N LEU A 80 9.23 -12.32 2.00
CA LEU A 80 9.11 -12.44 0.54
C LEU A 80 10.46 -12.25 -0.15
N ALA A 81 11.23 -11.24 0.27
CA ALA A 81 12.55 -10.97 -0.30
C ALA A 81 13.50 -12.17 -0.12
N HIS A 82 13.54 -12.76 1.07
CA HIS A 82 14.32 -13.98 1.35
C HIS A 82 13.83 -15.17 0.51
N ALA A 83 12.52 -15.42 0.48
CA ALA A 83 11.94 -16.50 -0.32
C ALA A 83 12.23 -16.37 -1.82
N ILE A 84 12.25 -15.15 -2.36
CA ILE A 84 12.51 -14.87 -3.78
C ILE A 84 14.01 -14.90 -4.08
N ALA A 85 14.84 -14.34 -3.19
CA ALA A 85 16.29 -14.30 -3.35
C ALA A 85 16.97 -15.66 -3.10
N GLY A 86 16.25 -16.60 -2.44
CA GLY A 86 16.77 -17.93 -2.14
C GLY A 86 17.85 -17.92 -1.04
N ILE A 87 17.80 -16.94 -0.14
CA ILE A 87 18.69 -16.78 1.02
C ILE A 87 17.88 -17.02 2.30
#